data_AF-A0A150URG2-F1
#
_entry.id   AF-A0A150URG2-F1
#
_cell.length_a   1.000
_cell.length_b   1.000
_cell.length_c   1.000
_cell.angle_alpha   90.00
_cell.angle_beta   90.00
_cell.angle_gamma   90.00
#
_symmetry.space_group_name_H-M   'P 1'
#
loop_
_entity.id
_entity.type
_entity.pdbx_description
1 polymer ?
#
loop_
_entity_poly.entity_id
_entity_poly.type
_entity_poly.pdbx_seq_one_letter_code
_entity_poly.pdbx_strand_id
1 'polypeptide(L)'
;MFNERRQASAGEGRKKTLIKRYIISQPSIWCPGHKVIQCEGTPFLWVNCKMYKHIHLQTGSRTGPVVAAVKAEHFRRNFRYILGNPDCTEKGVWSTAHNTSFWGEKKYRFQVPTTGAWYEWRRTHNNELGAKRFGKNSFKLIDANGDVEKVLAAFIYRQSIFGHMHEFGSLDCFEKMEEELEIVSLLVLLGIQNAIRRKSGG
;
A
#
# COMPACT_ATOMS: atom_id res chain seq x y z
N MET A 1 -39.18 4.04 34.54
CA MET A 1 -37.92 3.45 34.04
C MET A 1 -37.88 3.66 32.54
N PHE A 2 -37.08 4.63 32.10
CA PHE A 2 -36.94 5.03 30.70
C PHE A 2 -36.09 4.01 29.94
N ASN A 3 -36.69 3.37 28.94
CA ASN A 3 -35.96 2.59 27.93
C ASN A 3 -35.41 3.57 26.88
N GLU A 4 -34.14 3.96 27.03
CA GLU A 4 -33.41 4.66 25.98
C GLU A 4 -33.14 3.72 24.81
N ARG A 5 -33.94 3.91 23.75
CA ARG A 5 -33.66 3.38 22.42
C ARG A 5 -32.38 4.03 21.90
N ARG A 6 -31.26 3.30 21.92
CA ARG A 6 -30.11 3.59 21.06
C ARG A 6 -30.52 3.35 19.60
N GLN A 7 -30.96 4.42 18.93
CA GLN A 7 -30.92 4.48 17.48
C GLN A 7 -29.46 4.62 17.06
N ALA A 8 -28.81 3.49 16.79
CA ALA A 8 -27.61 3.50 15.97
C ALA A 8 -28.05 3.93 14.57
N SER A 9 -27.73 5.17 14.18
CA SER A 9 -27.84 5.64 12.81
C SER A 9 -26.98 4.71 11.95
N ALA A 10 -27.64 3.82 11.20
CA ALA A 10 -27.02 3.12 10.10
C ALA A 10 -26.57 4.20 9.11
N GLY A 11 -25.26 4.51 9.13
CA GLY A 11 -24.65 5.45 8.21
C GLY A 11 -24.94 4.99 6.80
N GLU A 12 -25.79 5.76 6.14
CA GLU A 12 -26.17 5.61 4.75
C GLU A 12 -24.90 5.46 3.90
N GLY A 13 -24.72 4.27 3.32
CA GLY A 13 -23.52 3.90 2.59
C GLY A 13 -23.37 4.72 1.32
N ARG A 14 -22.85 5.95 1.45
CA ARG A 14 -22.43 6.75 0.29
C ARG A 14 -21.32 5.97 -0.41
N LYS A 15 -21.64 5.48 -1.60
CA LYS A 15 -20.69 4.87 -2.52
C LYS A 15 -19.51 5.84 -2.70
N LYS A 16 -18.32 5.44 -2.27
CA LYS A 16 -17.12 6.27 -2.37
C LYS A 16 -16.81 6.53 -3.85
N THR A 17 -16.68 7.79 -4.22
CA THR A 17 -16.32 8.19 -5.58
C THR A 17 -14.83 7.99 -5.79
N LEU A 18 -14.47 7.27 -6.84
CA LEU A 18 -13.07 7.11 -7.26
C LEU A 18 -12.57 8.42 -7.86
N ILE A 19 -11.46 8.95 -7.32
CA ILE A 19 -10.84 10.20 -7.79
C ILE A 19 -9.61 9.92 -8.64
N LYS A 20 -8.78 8.95 -8.23
CA LYS A 20 -7.51 8.61 -8.89
C LYS A 20 -7.24 7.12 -8.80
N ARG A 21 -6.63 6.54 -9.83
CA ARG A 21 -6.30 5.12 -9.87
C ARG A 21 -4.86 4.90 -10.33
N TYR A 22 -4.14 4.10 -9.55
CA TYR A 22 -2.87 3.54 -9.98
C TYR A 22 -3.02 2.07 -10.35
N ILE A 23 -2.49 1.70 -11.52
CA ILE A 23 -2.37 0.30 -11.93
C ILE A 23 -0.97 -0.18 -11.61
N ILE A 24 -0.85 -1.28 -10.87
CA ILE A 24 0.42 -1.94 -10.60
C ILE A 24 0.50 -3.16 -11.48
N SER A 25 1.44 -3.14 -12.42
CA SER A 25 1.62 -4.18 -13.43
C SER A 25 3.04 -4.75 -13.37
N GLN A 26 3.17 -5.99 -13.77
CA GLN A 26 4.44 -6.67 -13.91
C GLN A 26 4.68 -6.94 -15.41
N PRO A 27 5.74 -6.37 -16.00
CA PRO A 27 5.97 -6.45 -17.44
C PRO A 27 6.38 -7.85 -17.91
N SER A 28 6.83 -8.73 -17.02
CA SER A 28 7.22 -10.10 -17.37
C SER A 28 7.15 -11.04 -16.16
N ILE A 29 6.65 -12.26 -16.36
CA ILE A 29 6.65 -13.32 -15.33
C ILE A 29 8.06 -13.70 -14.87
N TRP A 30 9.04 -13.59 -15.78
CA TRP A 30 10.44 -13.94 -15.54
C TRP A 30 11.17 -12.90 -14.68
N CYS A 31 10.58 -11.70 -14.55
CA CYS A 31 11.10 -10.62 -13.71
C CYS A 31 10.11 -10.26 -12.58
N PRO A 32 9.84 -11.17 -11.61
CA PRO A 32 8.86 -10.91 -10.55
C PRO A 32 9.20 -9.71 -9.66
N GLY A 33 10.48 -9.31 -9.65
CA GLY A 33 10.97 -8.16 -8.91
C GLY A 33 10.71 -6.81 -9.59
N HIS A 34 10.33 -6.77 -10.87
CA HIS A 34 10.06 -5.51 -11.57
C HIS A 34 8.56 -5.27 -11.69
N LYS A 35 8.13 -4.07 -11.31
CA LYS A 35 6.75 -3.61 -11.54
C LYS A 35 6.76 -2.18 -12.08
N VAL A 36 5.69 -1.82 -12.76
CA VAL A 36 5.42 -0.44 -13.17
C VAL A 36 4.13 -0.01 -12.49
N ILE A 37 4.16 1.16 -11.89
CA ILE A 37 2.99 1.83 -11.34
C ILE A 37 2.59 2.88 -12.38
N GLN A 38 1.39 2.75 -12.95
CA GLN A 38 0.86 3.68 -13.92
C GLN A 38 -0.28 4.48 -13.30
N CYS A 39 -0.31 5.79 -13.53
CA CYS A 39 -1.44 6.65 -13.22
C CYS A 39 -2.06 7.07 -14.56
N GLU A 40 -3.35 6.79 -14.75
CA GLU A 40 -4.07 7.22 -15.96
C GLU A 40 -3.39 6.75 -17.27
N GLY A 41 -2.88 5.51 -17.26
CA GLY A 41 -2.17 4.92 -18.41
C GLY A 41 -0.71 5.34 -18.55
N THR A 42 -0.27 6.40 -17.87
CA THR A 42 1.10 6.90 -17.94
C THR A 42 1.96 6.29 -16.83
N PRO A 43 3.18 5.79 -17.14
CA PRO A 43 4.12 5.36 -16.11
C PRO A 43 4.40 6.47 -15.10
N PHE A 44 4.14 6.18 -13.83
CA PHE A 44 4.37 7.09 -12.71
C PHE A 44 5.66 6.72 -11.97
N LEU A 45 5.79 5.45 -11.57
CA LEU A 45 6.95 4.93 -10.84
C LEU A 45 7.35 3.54 -11.34
N TRP A 46 8.65 3.26 -11.29
CA TRP A 46 9.21 1.94 -11.56
C TRP A 46 9.62 1.31 -10.23
N VAL A 47 9.20 0.06 -10.03
CA VAL A 47 9.48 -0.71 -8.82
C VAL A 47 10.59 -1.70 -9.14
N ASN A 48 11.69 -1.64 -8.39
CA ASN A 48 12.79 -2.56 -8.51
C ASN A 48 13.03 -3.29 -7.18
N CYS A 49 12.82 -4.60 -7.17
CA CYS A 49 13.02 -5.44 -5.99
C CYS A 49 14.38 -6.16 -6.08
N LYS A 50 15.38 -5.67 -5.34
CA LYS A 50 16.68 -6.34 -5.22
C LYS A 50 16.60 -7.47 -4.19
N MET A 51 16.92 -8.70 -4.64
CA MET A 51 17.07 -9.90 -3.80
C MET A 51 15.90 -10.16 -2.82
N TYR A 52 14.68 -9.73 -3.18
CA TYR A 52 13.46 -9.89 -2.38
C TYR A 52 13.47 -9.24 -0.99
N LYS A 53 14.49 -8.45 -0.65
CA LYS A 53 14.63 -7.80 0.66
C LYS A 53 14.43 -6.29 0.57
N HIS A 54 14.86 -5.68 -0.54
CA HIS A 54 14.81 -4.23 -0.75
C HIS A 54 13.95 -3.92 -1.98
N ILE A 55 13.09 -2.92 -1.86
CA ILE A 55 12.28 -2.40 -2.96
C ILE A 55 12.63 -0.93 -3.13
N HIS A 56 13.00 -0.54 -4.34
CA HIS A 56 13.27 0.85 -4.71
C HIS A 56 12.13 1.33 -5.62
N LEU A 57 11.67 2.55 -5.37
CA LEU A 57 10.81 3.31 -6.27
C LEU A 57 11.67 4.28 -7.06
N GLN A 58 11.55 4.25 -8.37
CA GLN A 58 12.35 5.03 -9.30
C GLN A 58 11.44 5.87 -10.21
N THR A 59 11.94 7.04 -10.65
CA THR A 59 11.25 7.92 -11.60
C THR A 59 11.90 7.87 -12.97
N GLY A 60 11.15 8.25 -14.01
CA GLY A 60 11.58 8.30 -15.42
C GLY A 60 11.81 6.94 -16.10
N SER A 61 12.48 6.00 -15.45
CA SER A 61 12.74 4.67 -16.01
C SER A 61 13.07 3.63 -14.92
N ARG A 62 13.23 2.37 -15.34
CA ARG A 62 13.69 1.26 -14.48
C ARG A 62 15.09 1.47 -13.89
N THR A 63 15.90 2.35 -14.46
CA THR A 63 17.25 2.68 -13.96
C THR A 63 17.36 4.15 -13.58
N GLY A 64 16.23 4.83 -13.46
CA GLY A 64 16.19 6.24 -13.07
C GLY A 64 16.47 6.47 -11.59
N PRO A 65 16.45 7.74 -11.16
CA PRO A 65 16.73 8.13 -9.78
C PRO A 65 15.80 7.43 -8.78
N VAL A 66 16.36 6.96 -7.66
CA VAL A 66 15.57 6.38 -6.56
C VAL A 66 14.94 7.52 -5.76
N VAL A 67 13.61 7.54 -5.71
CA VAL A 67 12.84 8.54 -4.96
C VAL A 67 12.33 8.02 -3.62
N ALA A 68 12.29 6.69 -3.44
CA ALA A 68 12.00 6.10 -2.14
C ALA A 68 12.47 4.65 -2.09
N ALA A 69 12.71 4.12 -0.89
CA ALA A 69 13.10 2.74 -0.71
C ALA A 69 12.49 2.12 0.56
N VAL A 70 12.18 0.83 0.49
CA VAL A 70 11.72 0.04 1.64
C VAL A 70 12.51 -1.25 1.74
N LYS A 71 12.90 -1.60 2.97
CA LYS A 71 13.51 -2.88 3.28
C LYS A 71 12.77 -3.55 4.41
N ALA A 72 12.63 -4.87 4.32
CA ALA A 72 12.13 -5.65 5.44
C ALA A 72 13.26 -5.92 6.43
N GLU A 73 12.98 -5.75 7.72
CA GLU A 73 13.90 -6.16 8.76
C GLU A 73 13.94 -7.69 8.86
N HIS A 74 15.14 -8.24 9.06
CA HIS A 74 15.33 -9.69 9.20
C HIS A 74 14.54 -10.21 10.42
N PHE A 75 13.81 -11.31 10.26
CA PHE A 75 12.92 -11.93 11.28
C PHE A 75 11.76 -11.08 11.81
N ARG A 76 11.64 -9.81 11.42
CA ARG A 76 10.63 -8.89 11.95
C ARG A 76 9.46 -8.73 10.99
N ARG A 77 8.29 -8.42 11.55
CA ARG A 77 7.07 -8.15 10.80
C ARG A 77 6.98 -6.71 10.29
N ASN A 78 7.92 -5.85 10.68
CA ASN A 78 7.98 -4.42 10.37
C ASN A 78 8.80 -4.16 9.10
N PHE A 79 8.60 -2.97 8.53
CA PHE A 79 9.38 -2.47 7.40
C PHE A 79 10.09 -1.19 7.80
N ARG A 80 11.29 -0.99 7.26
CA ARG A 80 11.91 0.32 7.25
C ARG A 80 11.74 0.94 5.89
N TYR A 81 11.37 2.20 5.84
CA TYR A 81 11.26 2.96 4.60
C TYR A 81 11.95 4.31 4.72
N ILE A 82 12.24 4.88 3.57
CA ILE A 82 12.87 6.19 3.43
C ILE A 82 12.40 6.85 2.14
N LEU A 83 12.26 8.17 2.17
CA LEU A 83 12.10 9.01 0.99
C LEU A 83 13.47 9.53 0.56
N GLY A 84 13.74 9.49 -0.74
CA GLY A 84 15.04 9.78 -1.33
C GLY A 84 15.90 8.55 -1.58
N ASN A 85 17.15 8.80 -1.96
CA ASN A 85 18.10 7.76 -2.32
C ASN A 85 18.68 7.09 -1.05
N PRO A 86 18.48 5.76 -0.87
CA PRO A 86 18.99 5.05 0.31
C PRO A 86 20.52 5.04 0.41
N ASP A 87 21.25 5.17 -0.70
CA ASP A 87 22.72 5.12 -0.72
C ASP A 87 23.36 6.43 -0.22
N CYS A 88 22.61 7.53 -0.21
CA CYS A 88 23.07 8.86 0.19
C CYS A 88 22.56 9.29 1.57
N THR A 89 21.89 8.40 2.32
CA THR A 89 21.26 8.77 3.59
C THR A 89 21.84 8.02 4.78
N GLU A 90 22.03 8.71 5.90
CA GLU A 90 22.44 8.11 7.16
C GLU A 90 21.48 6.99 7.60
N LYS A 91 22.04 5.94 8.21
CA LYS A 91 21.27 4.76 8.63
C LYS A 91 20.16 5.08 9.65
N GLY A 92 20.25 6.19 10.37
CA GLY A 92 19.28 6.65 11.38
C GLY A 92 18.00 7.28 10.81
N VAL A 93 17.97 7.65 9.52
CA VAL A 93 16.87 8.43 8.92
C VAL A 93 15.69 7.55 8.46
N TRP A 94 15.84 6.23 8.52
CA TRP A 94 14.79 5.31 8.06
C TRP A 94 13.60 5.29 9.03
N SER A 95 12.43 5.70 8.54
CA SER A 95 11.15 5.54 9.24
C SER A 95 10.72 4.08 9.28
N THR A 96 9.82 3.73 10.21
CA THR A 96 9.36 2.35 10.41
C THR A 96 7.86 2.24 10.17
N ALA A 97 7.46 1.29 9.33
CA ALA A 97 6.08 0.84 9.22
C ALA A 97 5.89 -0.36 10.15
N HIS A 98 5.11 -0.15 11.20
CA HIS A 98 4.89 -1.10 12.27
C HIS A 98 3.75 -2.06 11.92
N ASN A 99 4.01 -3.35 12.02
CA ASN A 99 2.94 -4.33 11.99
C ASN A 99 2.20 -4.29 13.33
N THR A 100 1.00 -3.70 13.35
CA THR A 100 0.12 -3.56 14.51
C THR A 100 -0.92 -4.67 14.59
N SER A 101 -0.68 -5.78 13.88
CA SER A 101 -1.65 -6.87 13.78
C SER A 101 -1.78 -7.63 15.08
N PHE A 102 -2.99 -7.72 15.60
CA PHE A 102 -3.38 -8.70 16.62
C PHE A 102 -4.16 -9.83 15.93
N TRP A 103 -3.95 -11.09 16.33
CA TRP A 103 -4.57 -12.34 15.83
C TRP A 103 -5.27 -12.29 14.45
N GLY A 104 -4.63 -12.85 13.41
CA GLY A 104 -5.26 -13.08 12.09
C GLY A 104 -5.42 -11.83 11.20
N GLU A 105 -5.55 -10.64 11.78
CA GLU A 105 -5.61 -9.39 11.03
C GLU A 105 -4.24 -9.02 10.43
N LYS A 106 -4.25 -8.20 9.36
CA LYS A 106 -3.02 -7.63 8.78
C LYS A 106 -3.18 -6.11 8.78
N LYS A 107 -2.54 -5.48 9.74
CA LYS A 107 -2.47 -4.02 9.95
C LYS A 107 -1.02 -3.58 9.95
N TYR A 108 -0.75 -2.49 9.24
CA TYR A 108 0.56 -1.87 9.15
C TYR A 108 0.39 -0.35 9.27
N ARG A 109 0.89 0.20 10.38
CA ARG A 109 0.81 1.62 10.69
C ARG A 109 2.13 2.30 10.35
N PHE A 110 2.08 3.46 9.73
CA PHE A 110 3.25 4.23 9.33
C PHE A 110 2.98 5.72 9.45
N GLN A 111 4.04 6.52 9.48
CA GLN A 111 3.97 7.97 9.63
C GLN A 111 4.52 8.65 8.38
N VAL A 112 3.88 9.71 7.89
CA VAL A 112 4.48 10.53 6.82
C VAL A 112 5.54 11.43 7.47
N PRO A 113 6.82 11.34 7.06
CA PRO A 113 7.92 12.05 7.74
C PRO A 113 7.73 13.55 7.87
N THR A 114 7.26 14.25 6.83
CA THR A 114 7.13 15.72 6.87
C THR A 114 6.00 16.22 7.75
N THR A 115 4.85 15.55 7.72
CA THR A 115 3.66 16.00 8.46
C THR A 115 3.56 15.38 9.85
N GLY A 116 4.26 14.26 10.10
CA GLY A 116 4.09 13.48 11.32
C GLY A 116 2.73 12.78 11.42
N ALA A 117 1.90 12.81 10.39
CA ALA A 117 0.57 12.21 10.41
C ALA A 117 0.66 10.68 10.29
N TRP A 118 -0.22 9.98 11.01
CA TRP A 118 -0.29 8.52 11.04
C TRP A 118 -1.31 7.97 10.06
N TYR A 119 -0.94 6.90 9.37
CA TYR A 119 -1.79 6.18 8.42
C TYR A 119 -1.69 4.67 8.65
N GLU A 120 -2.72 3.94 8.27
CA GLU A 120 -2.75 2.48 8.41
C GLU A 120 -3.21 1.78 7.13
N TRP A 121 -2.41 0.81 6.68
CA TRP A 121 -2.85 -0.22 5.76
C TRP A 121 -3.48 -1.36 6.53
N ARG A 122 -4.78 -1.60 6.31
CA ARG A 122 -5.55 -2.68 6.93
C ARG A 122 -6.12 -3.62 5.87
N ARG A 123 -6.02 -4.93 6.06
CA ARG A 123 -6.69 -5.90 5.16
C ARG A 123 -8.18 -5.58 5.05
N THR A 124 -8.74 -5.65 3.85
CA THR A 124 -10.16 -5.42 3.61
C THR A 124 -10.79 -6.53 2.79
N HIS A 125 -12.03 -6.86 3.14
CA HIS A 125 -12.94 -7.73 2.41
C HIS A 125 -14.18 -6.96 1.93
N ASN A 126 -14.15 -5.62 2.00
CA ASN A 126 -15.29 -4.78 1.64
C ASN A 126 -15.47 -4.78 0.11
N ASN A 127 -16.56 -5.40 -0.36
CA ASN A 127 -16.92 -5.46 -1.77
C ASN A 127 -17.23 -4.07 -2.37
N GLU A 128 -17.68 -3.10 -1.55
CA GLU A 128 -17.94 -1.72 -1.99
C GLU A 128 -16.65 -1.01 -2.42
N LEU A 129 -15.50 -1.42 -1.86
CA LEU A 129 -14.18 -0.95 -2.27
C LEU A 129 -13.62 -1.77 -3.44
N GLY A 130 -14.35 -2.78 -3.94
CA GLY A 130 -13.90 -3.69 -4.99
C GLY A 130 -13.10 -4.90 -4.50
N ALA A 131 -12.99 -5.12 -3.19
CA ALA A 131 -12.31 -6.29 -2.65
C ALA A 131 -13.17 -7.56 -2.82
N LYS A 132 -12.55 -8.73 -2.88
CA LYS A 132 -13.26 -10.01 -2.86
C LYS A 132 -13.55 -10.42 -1.42
N ARG A 133 -14.76 -10.91 -1.13
CA ARG A 133 -15.21 -11.40 0.18
C ARG A 133 -14.21 -12.34 0.88
N PHE A 134 -13.54 -13.22 0.13
CA PHE A 134 -12.54 -14.17 0.65
C PHE A 134 -11.11 -13.85 0.21
N GLY A 135 -10.86 -12.68 -0.38
CA GLY A 135 -9.54 -12.26 -0.84
C GLY A 135 -8.62 -11.93 0.33
N LYS A 136 -7.40 -12.48 0.35
CA LYS A 136 -6.44 -12.29 1.47
C LYS A 136 -5.46 -11.13 1.26
N ASN A 137 -5.48 -10.51 0.08
CA ASN A 137 -4.41 -9.63 -0.41
C ASN A 137 -4.86 -8.20 -0.74
N SER A 138 -6.13 -7.86 -0.50
CA SER A 138 -6.64 -6.50 -0.64
C SER A 138 -6.52 -5.74 0.68
N PHE A 139 -6.20 -4.45 0.60
CA PHE A 139 -5.98 -3.58 1.75
C PHE A 139 -6.70 -2.25 1.55
N LYS A 140 -7.13 -1.60 2.64
CA LYS A 140 -7.60 -0.22 2.66
C LYS A 140 -6.60 0.66 3.43
N LEU A 141 -6.38 1.86 2.92
CA LEU A 141 -5.59 2.89 3.56
C LEU A 141 -6.54 3.77 4.38
N ILE A 142 -6.23 3.95 5.65
CA ILE A 142 -7.04 4.69 6.61
C ILE A 142 -6.19 5.84 7.17
N ASP A 143 -6.82 7.00 7.31
CA ASP A 143 -6.31 8.09 8.15
C ASP A 143 -6.43 7.68 9.63
N ALA A 144 -5.29 7.56 10.31
CA ALA A 144 -5.21 7.06 11.68
C ALA A 144 -4.94 8.18 12.70
N ASN A 145 -5.28 9.44 12.37
CA ASN A 145 -5.09 10.60 13.24
C ASN A 145 -6.33 10.95 14.07
N GLY A 146 -7.52 10.49 13.68
CA GLY A 146 -8.79 10.77 14.40
C GLY A 146 -9.54 9.51 14.80
N ASP A 147 -10.68 9.70 15.47
CA ASP A 147 -11.52 8.60 15.99
C ASP A 147 -12.42 7.96 14.92
N VAL A 148 -12.70 8.67 13.83
CA VAL A 148 -13.55 8.22 12.74
C VAL A 148 -12.70 7.57 11.66
N GLU A 149 -13.03 6.33 11.27
CA GLU A 149 -12.33 5.61 10.21
C GLU A 149 -12.55 6.30 8.84
N LYS A 150 -11.59 7.13 8.42
CA LYS A 150 -11.61 7.73 7.08
C LYS A 150 -10.75 6.92 6.11
N VAL A 151 -11.41 6.19 5.21
CA VAL A 151 -10.73 5.43 4.14
C VAL A 151 -10.32 6.37 3.01
N LEU A 152 -9.01 6.47 2.77
CA LEU A 152 -8.40 7.32 1.75
C LEU A 152 -8.24 6.60 0.41
N ALA A 153 -7.85 5.32 0.45
CA ALA A 153 -7.61 4.50 -0.73
C ALA A 153 -7.84 3.01 -0.45
N ALA A 154 -7.94 2.20 -1.50
CA ALA A 154 -7.97 0.75 -1.41
C ALA A 154 -7.07 0.11 -2.47
N PHE A 155 -6.18 -0.78 -2.03
CA PHE A 155 -5.47 -1.68 -2.90
C PHE A 155 -6.29 -2.94 -3.17
N ILE A 156 -6.63 -3.16 -4.42
CA ILE A 156 -7.39 -4.31 -4.91
C ILE A 156 -6.45 -5.25 -5.65
N TYR A 157 -6.15 -6.37 -5.01
CA TYR A 157 -5.34 -7.41 -5.62
C TYR A 157 -6.10 -8.06 -6.77
N ARG A 158 -5.51 -8.02 -7.96
CA ARG A 158 -6.03 -8.66 -9.17
C ARG A 158 -4.88 -9.42 -9.78
N GLN A 159 -4.89 -10.74 -9.69
CA GLN A 159 -3.95 -11.57 -10.41
C GLN A 159 -4.63 -12.00 -11.71
N SER A 160 -4.37 -11.27 -12.78
CA SER A 160 -4.77 -11.70 -14.13
C SER A 160 -3.54 -12.21 -14.87
N ILE A 161 -3.65 -13.42 -15.44
CA ILE A 161 -2.58 -14.07 -16.21
C ILE A 161 -2.82 -13.90 -17.72
N PHE A 162 -3.93 -13.25 -18.12
CA PHE A 162 -4.27 -13.09 -19.54
C PHE A 162 -3.66 -11.80 -20.12
N GLY A 163 -2.71 -11.95 -21.05
CA GLY A 163 -2.04 -10.87 -21.79
C GLY A 163 -0.53 -10.81 -21.58
N HIS A 164 0.17 -9.97 -22.37
CA HIS A 164 1.63 -9.75 -22.27
C HIS A 164 2.06 -8.98 -21.00
N MET A 165 1.10 -8.44 -20.24
CA MET A 165 1.35 -7.62 -19.06
C MET A 165 0.49 -8.13 -17.91
N HIS A 166 1.14 -8.53 -16.82
CA HIS A 166 0.46 -9.13 -15.68
C HIS A 166 0.03 -8.03 -14.73
N GLU A 167 -1.25 -7.66 -14.75
CA GLU A 167 -1.80 -6.81 -13.70
C GLU A 167 -1.63 -7.54 -12.36
N PHE A 168 -1.00 -6.86 -11.40
CA PHE A 168 -0.81 -7.32 -10.03
C PHE A 168 -1.92 -6.81 -9.12
N GLY A 169 -2.44 -5.62 -9.41
CA GLY A 169 -3.56 -5.01 -8.73
C GLY A 169 -3.66 -3.52 -9.02
N SER A 170 -4.64 -2.88 -8.40
CA SER A 170 -4.89 -1.45 -8.52
C SER A 170 -4.95 -0.79 -7.15
N LEU A 171 -4.49 0.46 -7.06
CA LEU A 171 -4.71 1.34 -5.92
C LEU A 171 -5.75 2.40 -6.32
N ASP A 172 -6.94 2.27 -5.76
CA ASP A 172 -8.08 3.15 -5.99
C ASP A 172 -8.13 4.20 -4.88
N CYS A 173 -7.97 5.48 -5.23
CA CYS A 173 -7.95 6.60 -4.30
C CYS A 173 -9.32 7.28 -4.29
N PHE A 174 -9.88 7.46 -3.11
CA PHE A 174 -11.21 8.05 -2.88
C PHE A 174 -11.13 9.47 -2.31
N GLU A 175 -9.94 9.90 -1.92
CA GLU A 175 -9.65 11.21 -1.35
C GLU A 175 -8.37 11.74 -2.01
N LYS A 176 -8.25 13.07 -2.11
CA LYS A 176 -7.00 13.70 -2.56
C LYS A 176 -5.92 13.46 -1.50
N MET A 177 -4.79 12.90 -1.92
CA MET A 177 -3.62 12.69 -1.07
C MET A 177 -2.50 13.64 -1.52
N GLU A 178 -1.70 14.08 -0.56
CA GLU A 178 -0.45 14.78 -0.85
C GLU A 178 0.56 13.81 -1.48
N GLU A 179 1.43 14.33 -2.34
CA GLU A 179 2.39 13.52 -3.11
C GLU A 179 3.23 12.61 -2.22
N GLU A 180 3.70 13.12 -1.09
CA GLU A 180 4.49 12.33 -0.14
C GLU A 180 3.70 11.15 0.43
N LEU A 181 2.45 11.36 0.82
CA LEU A 181 1.56 10.30 1.28
C LEU A 181 1.33 9.27 0.17
N GLU A 182 1.15 9.69 -1.08
CA GLU A 182 1.01 8.78 -2.22
C GLU A 182 2.24 7.88 -2.35
N ILE A 183 3.45 8.45 -2.32
CA ILE A 183 4.71 7.72 -2.45
C ILE A 183 4.93 6.78 -1.26
N VAL A 184 4.82 7.27 -0.02
CA VAL A 184 5.03 6.46 1.18
C VAL A 184 4.00 5.34 1.26
N SER A 185 2.73 5.62 0.97
CA SER A 185 1.67 4.62 1.04
C SER A 185 1.87 3.50 0.02
N LEU A 186 2.23 3.82 -1.23
CA LEU A 186 2.59 2.85 -2.27
C LEU A 186 3.80 2.02 -1.85
N LEU A 187 4.83 2.66 -1.31
CA LEU A 187 6.04 2.01 -0.86
C LEU A 187 5.78 0.99 0.27
N VAL A 188 5.04 1.41 1.30
CA VAL A 188 4.67 0.52 2.43
C VAL A 188 3.79 -0.62 1.92
N LEU A 189 2.83 -0.35 1.04
CA LEU A 189 1.98 -1.37 0.42
C LEU A 189 2.81 -2.43 -0.33
N LEU A 190 3.79 -2.01 -1.13
CA LEU A 190 4.70 -2.93 -1.82
C LEU A 190 5.54 -3.75 -0.84
N GLY A 191 5.98 -3.14 0.28
CA GLY A 191 6.63 -3.83 1.38
C GLY A 191 5.77 -4.95 1.97
N ILE A 192 4.49 -4.65 2.24
CA ILE A 192 3.49 -5.61 2.72
C ILE A 192 3.33 -6.78 1.73
N GLN A 193 3.13 -6.47 0.45
CA GLN A 193 2.92 -7.49 -0.59
C GLN A 193 4.16 -8.39 -0.75
N ASN A 194 5.36 -7.81 -0.70
CA ASN A 194 6.59 -8.59 -0.75
C ASN A 194 6.79 -9.46 0.50
N ALA A 195 6.35 -9.03 1.69
CA ALA A 195 6.36 -9.87 2.88
C ALA A 195 5.36 -11.01 2.82
N ILE A 196 4.16 -10.78 2.28
CA ILE A 196 3.16 -11.84 2.08
C ILE A 196 3.71 -12.89 1.11
N ARG A 197 4.25 -12.45 -0.03
CA ARG A 197 4.84 -13.36 -1.04
C ARG A 197 5.94 -14.25 -0.46
N ARG A 198 6.83 -13.69 0.38
CA ARG A 198 7.90 -14.46 1.03
C ARG A 198 7.41 -15.51 2.02
N LYS A 199 6.23 -15.32 2.63
CA LYS A 199 5.62 -16.30 3.54
C LYS A 199 4.87 -17.41 2.81
N SER A 200 4.43 -17.16 1.57
CA SER A 200 3.66 -18.13 0.78
C SER A 200 4.51 -18.98 -0.17
N GLY A 201 5.77 -18.60 -0.39
CA GLY A 201 6.72 -19.33 -1.26
C GLY A 201 7.88 -19.96 -0.50
N GLY A 202 7.67 -20.30 0.77
CA GLY A 202 8.61 -21.06 1.61
C GLY A 202 7.92 -22.30 2.18
#